data_AF-A0A2A2WL83-F1
#
_entry.id   AF-A0A2A2WL83-F1
#
_cell.length_a   1.000
_cell.length_b   1.000
_cell.length_c   1.000
_cell.angle_alpha   90.00
_cell.angle_beta   90.00
_cell.angle_gamma   90.00
#
_symmetry.space_group_name_H-M   'P 1'
#
loop_
_entity.id
_entity.type
_entity.pdbx_description
1 polymer ?
#
loop_
_entity_poly.entity_id
_entity_poly.type
_entity_poly.pdbx_seq_one_letter_code
_entity_poly.pdbx_strand_id
1 'polypeptide(L)'
;MEDVIGGLLLALLTAAWLTRSSQVWLRRREVTGRWWPLAVVPVVVLVGAVLTSSPIPFDVRWTASREDFSDAVTQIDNGRPLESLAGTRLGHYRVVFVDRSHDGHLRFITHTDWVTYAGFTHATSAPDESRGYFSYQPLADSSWYRMSGV
;
A
#
# COMPACT_ATOMS: atom_id res chain seq x y z
N MET A 1 -16.59 -3.40 -3.15
CA MET A 1 -17.05 -3.86 -4.49
C MET A 1 -17.25 -2.68 -5.44
N GLU A 2 -17.70 -1.53 -4.93
CA GLU A 2 -17.86 -0.27 -5.69
C GLU A 2 -16.53 0.27 -6.27
N ASP A 3 -15.41 0.10 -5.56
CA ASP A 3 -14.09 0.56 -6.04
C ASP A 3 -13.60 -0.19 -7.29
N VAL A 4 -13.99 -1.47 -7.42
CA VAL A 4 -13.63 -2.31 -8.57
C VAL A 4 -14.39 -1.85 -9.82
N ILE A 5 -15.67 -1.49 -9.66
CA ILE A 5 -16.52 -1.01 -10.75
C ILE A 5 -16.03 0.37 -11.24
N GLY A 6 -15.66 1.25 -10.32
CA GLY A 6 -15.08 2.56 -10.64
C GLY A 6 -13.77 2.43 -11.41
N GLY A 7 -12.85 1.57 -10.95
CA GLY A 7 -11.57 1.32 -11.64
C GLY A 7 -11.74 0.71 -13.03
N LEU A 8 -12.69 -0.22 -13.19
CA LEU A 8 -12.95 -0.89 -14.46
C LEU A 8 -13.59 0.06 -15.48
N LEU A 9 -14.50 0.94 -15.05
CA LEU A 9 -15.05 2.00 -15.88
C LEU A 9 -13.98 3.00 -16.32
N LEU A 10 -13.08 3.40 -15.41
CA LEU A 10 -11.98 4.31 -15.72
C LEU A 10 -11.01 3.71 -16.73
N ALA A 11 -10.67 2.42 -16.58
CA ALA A 11 -9.83 1.67 -17.50
C ALA A 11 -10.47 1.54 -18.89
N LEU A 12 -11.77 1.25 -18.96
CA LEU A 12 -12.50 1.18 -20.24
C LEU A 12 -12.58 2.54 -20.93
N LEU A 13 -12.84 3.61 -20.18
CA LEU A 13 -12.87 4.97 -20.73
C LEU A 13 -11.50 5.41 -21.23
N THR A 14 -10.42 5.09 -20.52
CA THR A 14 -9.05 5.40 -20.97
C THR A 14 -8.63 4.55 -22.17
N ALA A 15 -8.96 3.27 -22.20
CA ALA A 15 -8.72 2.42 -23.37
C ALA A 15 -9.49 2.90 -24.60
N ALA A 16 -10.79 3.20 -24.45
CA ALA A 16 -11.61 3.74 -25.53
C ALA A 16 -11.07 5.09 -26.04
N TRP A 17 -10.64 5.96 -25.12
CA TRP A 17 -10.05 7.24 -25.45
C TRP A 17 -8.70 7.08 -26.17
N LEU A 18 -7.79 6.24 -25.67
CA LEU A 18 -6.49 5.93 -26.31
C LEU A 18 -6.67 5.35 -27.72
N THR A 19 -7.66 4.48 -27.91
CA THR A 19 -7.96 3.88 -29.23
C THR A 19 -8.50 4.92 -30.20
N ARG A 20 -9.38 5.82 -29.75
CA ARG A 20 -9.88 6.91 -30.60
C ARG A 20 -8.80 7.93 -30.91
N SER A 21 -8.00 8.30 -29.92
CA SER A 21 -6.89 9.24 -30.06
C SER A 21 -5.85 8.70 -31.02
N SER A 22 -5.46 7.42 -30.90
CA SER A 22 -4.48 6.78 -31.80
C SER A 22 -5.00 6.66 -33.24
N GLN A 23 -6.28 6.33 -33.43
CA GLN A 23 -6.91 6.31 -34.76
C GLN A 23 -6.99 7.69 -35.40
N VAL A 24 -7.31 8.72 -34.62
CA VAL A 24 -7.28 10.12 -35.08
C VAL A 24 -5.85 10.57 -35.41
N TRP A 25 -4.87 10.09 -34.65
CA TRP A 25 -3.43 10.37 -34.85
C TRP A 25 -2.90 9.73 -36.15
N LEU A 26 -3.22 8.45 -36.38
CA LEU A 26 -2.85 7.72 -37.60
C LEU A 26 -3.49 8.31 -38.85
N ARG A 27 -4.69 8.89 -38.73
CA ARG A 27 -5.36 9.63 -39.82
C ARG A 27 -4.83 11.04 -40.06
N ARG A 28 -4.11 11.66 -39.10
CA ARG A 28 -3.61 13.04 -39.17
C ARG A 28 -2.08 13.12 -39.30
N ARG A 29 -1.48 12.20 -40.05
CA ARG A 29 -0.01 12.12 -40.28
C ARG A 29 0.55 13.24 -41.20
N GLU A 30 -0.07 14.42 -41.17
CA GLU A 30 0.38 15.66 -41.83
C GLU A 30 0.17 16.88 -40.91
N VAL A 31 0.58 16.83 -39.64
CA VAL A 31 0.61 18.07 -38.83
C VAL A 31 1.87 18.13 -37.96
N THR A 32 2.78 18.96 -38.46
CA THR A 32 3.93 19.63 -37.83
C THR A 32 3.90 19.77 -36.30
N GLY A 33 4.85 19.10 -35.64
CA GLY A 33 5.80 19.67 -34.66
C GLY A 33 5.34 20.25 -33.31
N ARG A 34 4.04 20.48 -33.04
CA ARG A 34 3.62 21.28 -31.87
C ARG A 34 2.52 20.67 -30.99
N TRP A 35 2.36 19.34 -31.04
CA TRP A 35 1.28 18.62 -30.35
C TRP A 35 1.73 17.72 -29.18
N TRP A 36 3.04 17.65 -28.92
CA TRP A 36 3.62 16.85 -27.84
C TRP A 36 3.00 17.07 -26.45
N PRO A 37 2.70 18.31 -26.00
CA PRO A 37 2.15 18.50 -24.65
C PRO A 37 0.71 17.98 -24.51
N LEU A 38 -0.09 17.93 -25.59
CA LEU A 38 -1.47 17.44 -25.53
C LEU A 38 -1.56 15.92 -25.34
N ALA A 39 -0.54 15.17 -25.79
CA ALA A 39 -0.45 13.73 -25.60
C ALA A 39 0.10 13.34 -24.21
N VAL A 40 0.90 14.21 -23.59
CA VAL A 40 1.53 13.95 -22.29
C VAL A 40 0.52 14.05 -21.15
N VAL A 41 -0.38 15.03 -21.17
CA VAL A 41 -1.39 15.23 -20.11
C VAL A 41 -2.18 13.94 -19.77
N PRO A 42 -2.78 13.23 -20.75
CA PRO A 42 -3.54 12.02 -20.45
C PRO A 42 -2.66 10.85 -19.98
N VAL A 43 -1.41 10.77 -20.42
CA VAL A 43 -0.46 9.77 -19.89
C VAL A 43 -0.10 10.09 -18.44
N VAL A 44 0.12 11.36 -18.10
CA VAL A 44 0.38 11.80 -16.72
C VAL A 44 -0.85 11.60 -15.84
N VAL A 45 -2.05 11.86 -16.33
CA VAL A 45 -3.30 11.58 -15.60
C VAL A 45 -3.51 10.08 -15.43
N LEU A 46 -3.23 9.26 -16.45
CA LEU A 46 -3.31 7.80 -16.37
C LEU A 46 -2.28 7.25 -15.38
N VAL A 47 -1.03 7.69 -15.46
CA VAL A 47 0.03 7.29 -14.52
C VAL A 47 -0.29 7.78 -13.11
N GLY A 48 -0.77 9.01 -12.96
CA GLY A 48 -1.23 9.55 -11.68
C GLY A 48 -2.40 8.74 -11.10
N ALA A 49 -3.41 8.42 -11.92
CA ALA A 49 -4.54 7.60 -11.54
C ALA A 49 -4.13 6.17 -11.20
N VAL A 50 -3.21 5.57 -11.94
CA VAL A 50 -2.65 4.24 -11.63
C VAL A 50 -1.84 4.31 -10.34
N LEU A 51 -1.07 5.36 -10.10
CA LEU A 51 -0.29 5.51 -8.86
C LEU A 51 -1.16 5.80 -7.63
N THR A 52 -2.33 6.43 -7.80
CA THR A 52 -3.28 6.70 -6.70
C THR A 52 -4.27 5.56 -6.47
N SER A 53 -4.67 4.83 -7.52
CA SER A 53 -5.60 3.68 -7.43
C SER A 53 -4.88 2.34 -7.24
N SER A 54 -3.64 2.22 -7.72
CA SER A 54 -2.78 1.13 -7.32
C SER A 54 -2.27 1.45 -5.92
N PRO A 55 -2.34 0.52 -4.96
CA PRO A 55 -1.54 0.66 -3.77
C PRO A 55 -0.10 0.79 -4.27
N ILE A 56 0.52 1.99 -4.24
CA ILE A 56 1.99 2.18 -4.35
C ILE A 56 2.58 0.93 -3.72
N PRO A 57 3.32 0.08 -4.48
CA PRO A 57 3.37 -1.35 -4.20
C PRO A 57 3.61 -1.48 -2.72
N PHE A 58 2.70 -2.13 -2.01
CA PHE A 58 2.76 -2.23 -0.54
C PHE A 58 4.20 -2.54 -0.09
N ASP A 59 4.88 -3.37 -0.88
CA ASP A 59 6.30 -3.72 -0.79
C ASP A 59 7.26 -2.54 -0.87
N VAL A 60 7.05 -1.55 -1.75
CA VAL A 60 7.85 -0.32 -1.82
C VAL A 60 7.64 0.54 -0.58
N ARG A 61 6.40 0.73 -0.13
CA ARG A 61 6.11 1.49 1.10
C ARG A 61 6.67 0.80 2.33
N TRP A 62 6.56 -0.52 2.38
CA TRP A 62 7.16 -1.36 3.41
C TRP A 62 8.67 -1.22 3.39
N THR A 63 9.32 -1.44 2.25
CA THR A 63 10.78 -1.35 2.09
C THR A 63 11.30 0.02 2.55
N ALA A 64 10.60 1.11 2.21
CA ALA A 64 10.98 2.45 2.61
C ALA A 64 10.72 2.77 4.10
N SER A 65 9.81 2.04 4.76
CA SER A 65 9.46 2.28 6.19
C SER A 65 10.09 1.25 7.13
N ARG A 66 10.69 0.19 6.60
CA ARG A 66 11.14 -0.99 7.35
C ARG A 66 12.10 -0.62 8.48
N GLU A 67 13.07 0.24 8.21
CA GLU A 67 14.07 0.65 9.22
C GLU A 67 13.39 1.35 10.40
N ASP A 68 12.43 2.24 10.16
CA ASP A 68 11.68 2.91 11.22
C ASP A 68 10.91 1.93 12.12
N PHE A 69 10.36 0.86 11.51
CA PHE A 69 9.68 -0.21 12.26
C PHE A 69 10.67 -1.06 13.07
N SER A 70 11.82 -1.42 12.50
CA SER A 70 12.89 -2.13 13.21
C SER A 70 13.49 -1.31 14.36
N ASP A 71 13.63 -0.01 14.19
CA ASP A 71 14.06 0.91 15.25
C ASP A 71 13.00 0.99 16.35
N ALA A 72 11.72 1.04 15.98
CA ALA A 72 10.63 1.02 16.96
C ALA A 72 10.63 -0.28 17.78
N VAL A 73 10.84 -1.44 17.16
CA VAL A 73 11.02 -2.73 17.86
C VAL A 73 12.17 -2.65 18.83
N THR A 74 13.34 -2.16 18.37
CA THR A 74 14.53 -2.02 19.22
C THR A 74 14.28 -1.09 20.40
N GLN A 75 13.56 0.02 20.20
CA GLN A 75 13.20 0.93 21.28
C GLN A 75 12.24 0.29 22.30
N ILE A 76 11.25 -0.47 21.83
CA ILE A 76 10.33 -1.23 22.70
C ILE A 76 11.10 -2.24 23.53
N ASP A 77 12.02 -2.98 22.92
CA ASP A 77 12.85 -3.98 23.61
C ASP A 77 13.80 -3.32 24.63
N ASN A 78 14.21 -2.07 24.38
CA ASN A 78 14.95 -1.23 25.33
C ASN A 78 14.07 -0.53 26.38
N GLY A 79 12.78 -0.87 26.48
CA GLY A 79 11.89 -0.41 27.53
C GLY A 79 10.97 0.77 27.17
N ARG A 80 10.90 1.17 25.89
CA ARG A 80 9.90 2.14 25.43
C ARG A 80 8.49 1.55 25.59
N PRO A 81 7.54 2.26 26.23
CA PRO A 81 6.15 1.79 26.35
C PRO A 81 5.46 1.67 24.99
N LEU A 82 4.63 0.63 24.81
CA LEU A 82 3.92 0.36 23.55
C LEU A 82 2.96 1.51 23.18
N GLU A 83 2.22 2.03 24.17
CA GLU A 83 1.26 3.12 23.97
C GLU A 83 1.91 4.40 23.45
N SER A 84 3.22 4.59 23.65
CA SER A 84 3.94 5.78 23.17
C SER A 84 4.10 5.85 21.64
N LEU A 85 3.77 4.76 20.93
CA LEU A 85 3.76 4.70 19.48
C LEU A 85 2.36 4.87 18.89
N ALA A 86 1.31 4.86 19.71
CA ALA A 86 -0.06 5.10 19.24
C ALA A 86 -0.18 6.52 18.65
N GLY A 87 -0.78 6.62 17.46
CA GLY A 87 -0.92 7.86 16.70
C GLY A 87 0.36 8.37 16.03
N THR A 88 1.51 7.76 16.27
CA THR A 88 2.79 8.17 15.67
C THR A 88 2.90 7.70 14.23
N ARG A 89 3.81 8.34 13.47
CA ARG A 89 4.10 7.96 12.10
C ARG A 89 5.44 7.23 12.05
N LEU A 90 5.44 6.02 11.52
CA LEU A 90 6.62 5.21 11.21
C LEU A 90 6.71 5.08 9.68
N GLY A 91 7.69 5.76 9.09
CA GLY A 91 7.82 5.94 7.65
C GLY A 91 6.53 6.44 6.98
N HIS A 92 5.98 5.61 6.11
CA HIS A 92 4.75 5.93 5.38
C HIS A 92 3.46 5.57 6.13
N TYR A 93 3.55 4.93 7.30
CA TYR A 93 2.40 4.40 8.03
C TYR A 93 2.13 5.20 9.30
N ARG A 94 0.86 5.51 9.55
CA ARG A 94 0.43 5.99 10.87
C ARG A 94 0.06 4.77 11.70
N VAL A 95 0.66 4.65 12.87
CA VAL A 95 0.35 3.58 13.82
C VAL A 95 -0.88 4.01 14.61
N VAL A 96 -1.91 3.17 14.61
CA VAL A 96 -3.12 3.36 15.41
C VAL A 96 -2.82 2.94 16.85
N PHE A 97 -2.28 1.74 17.02
CA PHE A 97 -1.75 1.24 18.29
C PHE A 97 -0.74 0.12 18.03
N VAL A 98 0.01 -0.22 19.08
CA VAL A 98 0.94 -1.35 19.11
C VAL A 98 0.52 -2.26 20.25
N ASP A 99 0.53 -3.57 20.03
CA ASP A 99 0.35 -4.54 21.09
C ASP A 99 1.42 -5.65 21.01
N ARG A 100 1.45 -6.47 22.05
CA ARG A 100 2.27 -7.68 22.10
C ARG A 100 1.33 -8.87 22.20
N SER A 101 1.47 -9.81 21.25
CA SER A 101 0.69 -11.04 21.26
C SER A 101 1.05 -11.92 22.46
N HIS A 102 0.21 -12.93 22.73
CA HIS A 102 0.50 -13.91 23.79
C HIS A 102 1.83 -14.64 23.55
N ASP A 103 2.17 -14.89 22.29
CA ASP A 103 3.42 -15.54 21.87
C ASP A 103 4.61 -14.55 21.81
N GLY A 104 4.42 -13.32 22.28
CA GLY A 104 5.48 -12.30 22.38
C GLY A 104 5.75 -11.50 21.10
N HIS A 105 4.98 -11.73 20.03
CA HIS A 105 5.14 -10.99 18.77
C HIS A 105 4.64 -9.57 18.90
N LEU A 106 5.37 -8.60 18.34
CA LEU A 106 4.93 -7.21 18.32
C LEU A 106 4.05 -6.97 17.11
N ARG A 107 2.84 -6.42 17.31
CA ARG A 107 1.92 -6.09 16.23
C ARG A 107 1.71 -4.59 16.18
N PHE A 108 1.96 -4.02 15.02
CA PHE A 108 1.77 -2.62 14.70
C PHE A 108 0.53 -2.48 13.84
N ILE A 109 -0.54 -1.93 14.39
CA ILE A 109 -1.79 -1.74 13.66
C ILE A 109 -1.69 -0.39 12.97
N THR A 110 -1.73 -0.37 11.64
CA THR A 110 -1.51 0.85 10.84
C THR A 110 -2.77 1.36 10.16
N HIS A 111 -3.78 0.51 10.07
CA HIS A 111 -5.06 0.84 9.46
C HIS A 111 -6.16 0.09 10.19
N THR A 112 -7.26 0.79 10.45
CA THR A 112 -8.46 0.23 11.08
C THR A 112 -9.67 0.77 10.33
N ASP A 113 -10.42 -0.11 9.69
CA ASP A 113 -11.78 0.17 9.26
C ASP A 113 -12.76 -0.45 10.27
N TRP A 114 -14.06 -0.19 10.10
CA TRP A 114 -15.12 -0.62 11.01
C TRP A 114 -15.19 -2.14 11.25
N VAL A 115 -14.58 -2.93 10.37
CA VAL A 115 -14.61 -4.41 10.35
C VAL A 115 -13.28 -5.04 9.97
N THR A 116 -12.20 -4.26 9.81
CA THR A 116 -10.90 -4.85 9.47
C THR A 116 -9.75 -4.09 10.10
N TYR A 117 -8.76 -4.86 10.53
CA TYR A 117 -7.50 -4.32 11.02
C TYR A 117 -6.39 -4.78 10.08
N ALA A 118 -5.50 -3.87 9.71
CA ALA A 118 -4.33 -4.19 8.90
C ALA A 118 -3.08 -3.56 9.50
N GLY A 119 -1.97 -4.27 9.38
CA GLY A 119 -0.73 -3.87 10.00
C GLY A 119 0.43 -4.81 9.72
N PHE A 120 1.40 -4.76 10.62
CA PHE A 120 2.65 -5.50 10.53
C PHE A 120 2.92 -6.22 11.84
N THR A 121 3.45 -7.42 11.75
CA THR A 121 3.85 -8.21 12.89
C THR A 121 5.33 -8.53 12.80
N HIS A 122 6.07 -8.22 13.85
CA HIS A 122 7.44 -8.67 14.03
C HIS A 122 7.47 -9.94 14.87
N ALA A 123 7.97 -11.03 14.29
CA ALA A 123 8.01 -12.34 14.92
C ALA A 123 9.29 -13.09 14.51
N THR A 124 9.91 -13.79 15.46
CA THR A 124 11.10 -14.65 15.20
C THR A 124 10.74 -16.01 14.63
N SER A 125 9.44 -16.35 14.62
CA SER A 125 8.85 -17.55 14.05
C SER A 125 7.53 -17.20 13.39
N ALA A 126 7.05 -18.02 12.45
CA ALA A 126 5.76 -17.82 11.82
C ALA A 126 4.64 -17.73 12.88
N PRO A 127 3.80 -16.67 12.87
CA PRO A 127 2.67 -16.55 13.77
C PRO A 127 1.69 -17.71 13.57
N ASP A 128 1.11 -18.21 14.66
CA ASP A 128 0.11 -19.28 14.59
C ASP A 128 -1.25 -18.73 14.11
N GLU A 129 -1.63 -19.09 12.89
CA GLU A 129 -2.93 -18.73 12.29
C GLU A 129 -4.11 -19.51 12.90
N SER A 130 -3.86 -20.64 13.55
CA SER A 130 -4.93 -21.52 14.06
C SER A 130 -5.73 -20.91 15.21
N ARG A 131 -5.22 -19.84 15.82
CA ARG A 131 -5.79 -19.20 17.01
C ARG A 131 -6.54 -17.90 16.77
N GLY A 132 -6.57 -17.34 15.56
CA GLY A 132 -6.90 -15.91 15.44
C GLY A 132 -7.53 -15.42 14.15
N TYR A 133 -8.35 -14.38 14.36
CA TYR A 133 -8.99 -13.45 13.43
C TYR A 133 -8.06 -12.78 12.40
N PHE A 134 -6.78 -13.12 12.37
CA PHE A 134 -5.75 -12.50 11.55
C PHE A 134 -5.07 -13.52 10.64
N SER A 135 -4.91 -13.15 9.38
CA SER A 135 -4.07 -13.81 8.39
C SER A 135 -2.69 -13.15 8.36
N TYR A 136 -1.63 -13.94 8.19
CA TYR A 136 -0.27 -13.46 8.16
C TYR A 136 0.42 -13.85 6.85
N GLN A 137 0.89 -12.85 6.10
CA GLN A 137 1.66 -13.07 4.89
C GLN A 137 3.12 -12.68 5.14
N PRO A 138 4.09 -13.59 4.95
CA PRO A 138 5.50 -13.25 5.15
C PRO A 138 5.92 -12.15 4.18
N LEU A 139 6.71 -11.20 4.68
CA LEU A 139 7.41 -10.21 3.87
C LEU A 139 8.81 -10.74 3.55
N ALA A 140 9.45 -10.17 2.53
CA ALA A 140 10.71 -10.70 1.97
C ALA A 140 11.85 -10.82 3.01
N ASP A 141 11.71 -10.09 4.12
CA ASP A 141 12.53 -10.09 5.30
C ASP A 141 11.91 -10.97 6.40
N SER A 142 12.42 -12.18 6.51
CA SER A 142 11.94 -13.33 7.29
C SER A 142 11.39 -13.12 8.72
N SER A 143 11.56 -11.96 9.35
CA SER A 143 11.00 -11.64 10.68
C SER A 143 9.77 -10.73 10.66
N TRP A 144 9.31 -10.33 9.47
CA TRP A 144 8.16 -9.46 9.29
C TRP A 144 7.04 -10.12 8.51
N TYR A 145 5.83 -9.93 9.01
CA TYR A 145 4.62 -10.45 8.41
C TYR A 145 3.63 -9.30 8.23
N ARG A 146 3.03 -9.24 7.05
CA ARG A 146 1.82 -8.44 6.86
C ARG A 146 0.68 -9.13 7.59
N MET A 147 -0.04 -8.37 8.40
CA MET A 147 -1.20 -8.84 9.15
C MET A 147 -2.48 -8.22 8.60
N SER A 148 -3.50 -9.04 8.39
CA SER A 148 -4.85 -8.59 8.06
C SER A 148 -5.90 -9.42 8.79
N GLY A 149 -6.84 -8.77 9.47
CA GLY A 149 -7.92 -9.46 10.17
C GLY A 149 -9.29 -8.86 9.96
N VAL A 150 -10.31 -9.67 10.24
CA VAL A 150 -11.75 -9.38 10.16
C VAL A 150 -12.32 -9.27 11.56
#